data_AF-A0A060C189-F1
#
_entry.id   AF-A0A060C189-F1
#
_cell.length_a   1.000
_cell.length_b   1.000
_cell.length_c   1.000
_cell.angle_alpha   90.00
_cell.angle_beta   90.00
_cell.angle_gamma   90.00
#
_symmetry.space_group_name_H-M   'P 1'
#
loop_
_entity.id
_entity.type
_entity.pdbx_description
1 polymer ?
#
loop_
_entity_poly.entity_id
_entity_poly.type
_entity_poly.pdbx_seq_one_letter_code
_entity_poly.pdbx_strand_id
1 'polypeptide(L)'
;DRSDDVVYQHYVKRYFSQIVSQVNGLYYKDGGNIIGIQLENEYWHAKAGEAHILWLKDTALRLGMDVPIYTVTGWGDGSVPPYQVIPLWGAYPDAPVGEHVEQGIPSL
;
A
#
# COMPACT_ATOMS: atom_id res chain seq x y z
N ASP A 1 -5.72 -13.91 1.86
CA ASP A 1 -4.48 -13.49 1.19
C ASP A 1 -4.70 -12.10 0.59
N ARG A 2 -3.66 -11.27 0.48
CA ARG A 2 -3.73 -9.93 -0.16
C ARG A 2 -3.62 -10.12 -1.67
N SER A 3 -4.67 -10.66 -2.26
CA SER A 3 -4.63 -11.18 -3.63
C SER A 3 -5.88 -10.78 -4.40
N ASP A 4 -5.94 -11.16 -5.68
CA ASP A 4 -7.09 -10.88 -6.55
C ASP A 4 -8.25 -11.89 -6.39
N ASP A 5 -8.36 -12.50 -5.22
CA ASP A 5 -9.49 -13.35 -4.87
C ASP A 5 -10.80 -12.56 -4.80
N VAL A 6 -11.88 -13.11 -5.35
CA VAL A 6 -13.17 -12.42 -5.50
C VAL A 6 -13.82 -12.03 -4.17
N VAL A 7 -13.61 -12.82 -3.12
CA VAL A 7 -14.14 -12.54 -1.78
C VAL A 7 -13.37 -11.38 -1.16
N TYR A 8 -12.03 -11.41 -1.27
CA TYR A 8 -11.19 -10.29 -0.87
C TYR A 8 -11.62 -8.99 -1.59
N GLN A 9 -11.75 -9.06 -2.91
CA GLN A 9 -12.13 -7.92 -3.74
C GLN A 9 -13.50 -7.33 -3.37
N HIS A 10 -14.46 -8.19 -3.00
CA HIS A 10 -15.77 -7.76 -2.50
C HIS A 10 -15.64 -6.90 -1.24
N TYR A 11 -14.86 -7.36 -0.25
CA TYR A 11 -14.68 -6.62 0.99
C TYR A 11 -13.87 -5.33 0.81
N VAL A 12 -12.85 -5.32 -0.05
CA VAL A 12 -12.10 -4.10 -0.36
C VAL A 12 -12.99 -3.06 -1.02
N LYS A 13 -13.82 -3.44 -1.99
CA LYS A 13 -14.79 -2.51 -2.62
C LYS A 13 -15.73 -1.92 -1.57
N ARG A 14 -16.26 -2.75 -0.66
CA ARG A 14 -17.13 -2.29 0.42
C ARG A 14 -16.40 -1.30 1.33
N TYR A 15 -15.17 -1.61 1.72
CA TYR A 15 -14.35 -0.74 2.55
C TYR A 15 -14.02 0.60 1.88
N PHE A 16 -13.53 0.58 0.64
CA PHE A 16 -13.25 1.79 -0.14
C PHE A 16 -14.50 2.66 -0.32
N SER A 17 -15.67 2.05 -0.54
CA SER A 17 -16.93 2.79 -0.64
C SER A 17 -17.25 3.57 0.65
N GLN A 18 -16.93 3.00 1.82
CA GLN A 18 -17.11 3.71 3.09
C GLN A 18 -16.10 4.86 3.26
N ILE A 19 -14.85 4.68 2.82
CA ILE A 19 -13.86 5.77 2.83
C ILE A 19 -14.33 6.91 1.94
N VAL A 20 -14.71 6.63 0.69
CA VAL A 20 -15.23 7.64 -0.26
C VAL A 20 -16.35 8.44 0.37
N SER A 21 -17.31 7.77 1.03
CA SER A 21 -18.43 8.47 1.67
C SER A 21 -17.98 9.43 2.78
N GLN A 22 -16.92 9.10 3.51
CA GLN A 22 -16.42 9.91 4.63
C GLN A 22 -15.55 11.08 4.17
N VAL A 23 -14.82 10.92 3.06
CA VAL A 23 -13.89 11.94 2.55
C VAL A 23 -14.43 12.71 1.35
N ASN A 24 -15.70 12.49 0.99
CA ASN A 24 -16.35 13.20 -0.12
C ASN A 24 -16.28 14.71 0.08
N GLY A 25 -15.84 15.44 -0.96
CA GLY A 25 -15.61 16.89 -0.89
C GLY A 25 -14.30 17.31 -0.23
N LEU A 26 -13.49 16.38 0.29
CA LEU A 26 -12.17 16.66 0.87
C LEU A 26 -11.02 16.47 -0.13
N TYR A 27 -11.30 15.98 -1.34
CA TYR A 27 -10.31 15.86 -2.41
C TYR A 27 -9.90 17.22 -2.95
N TYR A 28 -8.65 17.33 -3.43
CA TYR A 28 -8.14 18.58 -4.02
C TYR A 28 -8.99 19.08 -5.19
N LYS A 29 -9.50 18.17 -6.04
CA LYS A 29 -10.43 18.51 -7.14
C LYS A 29 -11.76 19.13 -6.68
N ASP A 30 -12.13 18.92 -5.42
CA ASP A 30 -13.34 19.45 -4.80
C ASP A 30 -13.04 20.69 -3.93
N GLY A 31 -11.79 21.19 -3.92
CA GLY A 31 -11.34 22.30 -3.08
C GLY A 31 -10.82 21.90 -1.70
N GLY A 32 -10.70 20.61 -1.42
CA GLY A 32 -10.13 20.08 -0.19
C GLY A 32 -8.60 19.91 -0.23
N ASN A 33 -8.05 19.20 0.75
CA ASN A 33 -6.60 19.07 0.97
C ASN A 33 -6.05 17.65 0.72
N ILE A 34 -6.88 16.69 0.32
CA ILE A 34 -6.41 15.34 -0.04
C ILE A 34 -5.83 15.35 -1.45
N ILE A 35 -4.50 15.18 -1.54
CA ILE A 35 -3.75 15.15 -2.80
C ILE A 35 -3.17 13.78 -3.15
N GLY A 36 -3.26 12.79 -2.26
CA GLY A 36 -2.68 11.50 -2.54
C GLY A 36 -3.20 10.37 -1.67
N ILE A 37 -3.01 9.15 -2.17
CA ILE A 37 -3.43 7.89 -1.55
C ILE A 37 -2.28 6.90 -1.65
N GLN A 38 -1.90 6.31 -0.51
CA GLN A 38 -1.03 5.15 -0.52
C GLN A 38 -1.88 3.89 -0.70
N LEU A 39 -1.56 3.12 -1.74
CA LEU A 39 -2.12 1.80 -1.99
C LEU A 39 -1.15 0.78 -1.41
N GLU A 40 -1.69 -0.20 -0.66
CA GLU A 40 -0.90 -1.25 -0.05
C GLU A 40 0.16 -0.76 0.95
N ASN A 41 0.75 -1.69 1.70
CA ASN A 41 1.79 -1.38 2.68
C ASN A 41 2.67 -2.61 2.88
N GLU A 42 3.98 -2.44 2.70
CA GLU A 42 4.99 -3.50 2.84
C GLU A 42 4.62 -4.78 2.08
N TYR A 43 4.25 -4.59 0.82
CA TYR A 43 3.75 -5.66 -0.04
C TYR A 43 4.86 -6.26 -0.89
N TRP A 44 5.45 -7.35 -0.40
CA TRP A 44 6.67 -7.93 -0.97
C TRP A 44 6.40 -9.09 -1.94
N HIS A 45 5.70 -8.80 -3.03
CA HIS A 45 5.35 -9.80 -4.06
C HIS A 45 5.98 -9.51 -5.42
N ALA A 46 6.94 -8.57 -5.50
CA ALA A 46 7.64 -8.16 -6.70
C ALA A 46 6.67 -7.98 -7.88
N LYS A 47 7.04 -8.50 -9.07
CA LYS A 47 6.19 -8.46 -10.27
C LYS A 47 4.86 -9.21 -10.13
N ALA A 48 4.80 -10.27 -9.33
CA ALA A 48 3.58 -11.06 -9.17
C ALA A 48 2.44 -10.28 -8.50
N GLY A 49 2.78 -9.29 -7.67
CA GLY A 49 1.80 -8.43 -7.00
C GLY A 49 1.37 -7.18 -7.79
N GLU A 50 1.93 -6.91 -8.97
CA GLU A 50 1.61 -5.69 -9.72
C GLU A 50 0.16 -5.65 -10.20
N ALA A 51 -0.41 -6.80 -10.59
CA ALA A 51 -1.81 -6.90 -10.97
C ALA A 51 -2.75 -6.50 -9.83
N HIS A 52 -2.39 -6.87 -8.60
CA HIS A 52 -3.14 -6.51 -7.40
C HIS A 52 -3.11 -4.98 -7.13
N ILE A 53 -1.94 -4.35 -7.25
CA ILE A 53 -1.80 -2.88 -7.11
C ILE A 53 -2.64 -2.15 -8.18
N LEU A 54 -2.60 -2.62 -9.43
CA LEU A 54 -3.41 -2.06 -10.51
C LEU A 54 -4.91 -2.19 -10.19
N TRP A 55 -5.34 -3.37 -9.74
CA TRP A 55 -6.73 -3.59 -9.39
C TRP A 55 -7.21 -2.68 -8.25
N LEU A 56 -6.36 -2.45 -7.23
CA LEU A 56 -6.65 -1.51 -6.15
C LEU A 56 -6.79 -0.07 -6.67
N LYS A 57 -5.84 0.39 -7.49
CA LYS A 57 -5.87 1.72 -8.10
C LYS A 57 -7.12 1.93 -8.94
N ASP A 58 -7.42 1.00 -9.85
CA ASP A 58 -8.58 1.06 -10.73
C ASP A 58 -9.89 1.03 -9.94
N THR A 59 -9.92 0.28 -8.83
CA THR A 59 -11.07 0.25 -7.94
C THR A 59 -11.25 1.56 -7.17
N ALA A 60 -10.17 2.14 -6.65
CA ALA A 60 -10.19 3.45 -6.01
C ALA A 60 -10.70 4.54 -6.97
N LEU A 61 -10.16 4.57 -8.20
CA LEU A 61 -10.58 5.50 -9.25
C LEU A 61 -12.06 5.36 -9.60
N ARG A 62 -12.54 4.13 -9.84
CA ARG A 62 -13.97 3.87 -10.16
C ARG A 62 -14.92 4.31 -9.05
N LEU A 63 -14.47 4.26 -7.80
CA LEU A 63 -15.25 4.70 -6.64
C LEU A 63 -15.14 6.22 -6.39
N GLY A 64 -14.37 6.95 -7.20
CA GLY A 64 -14.29 8.40 -7.14
C GLY A 64 -13.11 8.96 -6.35
N MET A 65 -12.21 8.09 -5.85
CA MET A 65 -10.98 8.48 -5.12
C MET A 65 -9.90 9.07 -6.03
N ASP A 66 -10.27 10.00 -6.91
CA ASP A 66 -9.40 10.58 -7.93
C ASP A 66 -8.46 11.63 -7.32
N VAL A 67 -7.20 11.25 -7.15
CA VAL A 67 -6.11 12.06 -6.60
C VAL A 67 -4.93 12.12 -7.58
N PRO A 68 -4.14 13.20 -7.57
CA PRO A 68 -2.99 13.32 -8.48
C PRO A 68 -1.85 12.35 -8.16
N ILE A 69 -1.75 11.87 -6.92
CA ILE A 69 -0.63 11.02 -6.47
C ILE A 69 -1.15 9.71 -5.88
N TYR A 70 -0.68 8.59 -6.43
CA TYR A 70 -0.81 7.28 -5.82
C TYR A 70 0.57 6.75 -5.45
N THR A 71 0.72 6.24 -4.23
CA THR A 71 1.98 5.66 -3.76
C THR A 71 1.83 4.20 -3.38
N VAL A 72 2.96 3.50 -3.27
CA VAL A 72 3.08 2.16 -2.67
C VAL A 72 4.36 2.12 -1.85
N THR A 73 4.46 1.21 -0.88
CA THR A 73 5.75 0.90 -0.24
C THR A 73 6.76 0.38 -1.28
N GLY A 74 7.95 0.99 -1.33
CA GLY A 74 8.99 0.69 -2.32
C GLY A 74 10.18 -0.16 -1.82
N TRP A 75 10.30 -0.46 -0.52
CA TRP A 75 11.41 -1.26 0.01
C TRP A 75 11.14 -2.77 -0.06
N GLY A 76 12.24 -3.55 -0.04
CA GLY A 76 12.21 -4.99 -0.27
C GLY A 76 11.80 -5.30 -1.71
N ASP A 77 11.15 -6.45 -1.90
CA ASP A 77 10.56 -6.88 -3.18
C ASP A 77 9.17 -6.24 -3.39
N GLY A 78 9.09 -4.91 -3.26
CA GLY A 78 7.85 -4.16 -3.43
C GLY A 78 7.23 -4.34 -4.83
N SER A 79 5.90 -4.47 -4.91
CA SER A 79 5.17 -4.50 -6.18
C SER A 79 4.92 -3.08 -6.71
N VAL A 80 5.62 -2.69 -7.77
CA VAL A 80 5.59 -1.32 -8.32
C VAL A 80 5.27 -1.35 -9.82
N PRO A 81 3.98 -1.32 -10.22
CA PRO A 81 3.61 -1.31 -11.63
C PRO A 81 4.20 -0.07 -12.34
N PRO A 82 4.89 -0.24 -13.48
CA PRO A 82 5.55 0.87 -14.17
C PRO A 82 4.58 1.99 -14.55
N TYR A 83 4.95 3.24 -14.24
CA TYR A 83 4.22 4.46 -14.59
C TYR A 83 2.81 4.59 -13.95
N GLN A 84 2.52 3.81 -12.91
CA GLN A 84 1.18 3.80 -12.29
C GLN A 84 1.16 4.38 -10.89
N VAL A 85 2.24 4.23 -10.13
CA VAL A 85 2.36 4.65 -8.73
C VAL A 85 3.77 5.15 -8.45
N ILE A 86 3.93 5.95 -7.39
CA ILE A 86 5.21 6.42 -6.89
C ILE A 86 5.65 5.52 -5.72
N PRO A 87 6.78 4.80 -5.83
CA PRO A 87 7.31 4.05 -4.70
C PRO A 87 7.79 5.00 -3.59
N LEU A 88 7.40 4.72 -2.35
CA LEU A 88 7.82 5.44 -1.15
C LEU A 88 8.80 4.58 -0.35
N TRP A 89 9.94 5.16 0.01
CA TRP A 89 10.90 4.55 0.92
C TRP A 89 10.88 5.24 2.28
N GLY A 90 10.88 4.44 3.34
CA GLY A 90 11.06 4.87 4.71
C GLY A 90 12.06 3.95 5.41
N ALA A 91 12.63 4.42 6.50
CA ALA A 91 13.48 3.61 7.36
C ALA A 91 13.15 3.92 8.82
N TYR A 92 13.21 2.89 9.65
CA TYR A 92 13.14 3.02 11.10
C TYR A 92 14.57 2.87 11.63
N PRO A 93 15.31 3.97 11.90
CA PRO A 93 16.71 3.90 12.31
C PRO A 93 16.92 3.17 13.65
N ASP A 94 15.90 3.17 14.52
CA ASP A 94 15.91 2.49 15.82
C ASP A 94 15.07 1.21 15.83
N ALA A 95 14.69 0.66 14.66
CA ALA A 95 14.02 -0.63 14.63
C ALA A 95 14.88 -1.68 15.36
N PRO A 96 14.30 -2.60 16.14
CA PRO A 96 15.04 -3.63 16.84
C PRO A 96 15.56 -4.66 15.82
N VAL A 97 16.62 -4.31 15.10
CA VAL A 97 17.41 -5.24 14.30
C VAL A 97 18.34 -6.00 15.25
N GLY A 98 17.81 -7.10 15.80
CA GLY A 98 18.58 -8.22 16.33
C GLY A 98 19.38 -7.98 17.61
N GLU A 99 18.73 -7.97 18.78
CA GLU A 99 19.39 -8.47 20.00
C GLU A 99 19.40 -10.01 19.98
N HIS A 100 20.21 -10.60 19.10
CA HIS A 100 20.71 -11.95 19.34
C HIS A 100 22.13 -11.81 19.89
N VAL A 101 22.23 -11.62 21.20
CA VAL A 101 23.46 -11.92 21.91
C VAL A 101 23.62 -13.43 21.85
N GLU A 102 24.48 -13.95 20.97
CA GLU A 102 24.96 -15.32 21.09
C GLU A 102 25.60 -15.48 22.47
N GLN A 103 24.89 -16.11 23.41
CA GLN A 103 25.53 -16.71 24.58
C GLN A 103 26.15 -18.04 24.17
N GLY A 104 27.25 -17.96 23.43
CA GLY A 104 28.14 -19.11 23.22
C GLY A 104 29.01 -19.31 24.45
N ILE A 105 28.61 -20.21 25.35
CA ILE A 105 29.51 -20.76 26.38
C ILE A 105 30.58 -21.59 25.64
N PRO A 106 31.89 -21.37 25.83
CA PRO A 106 32.90 -22.23 25.24
C PRO A 106 32.83 -23.60 25.93
N SER A 107 32.55 -24.66 25.17
CA SER A 107 32.78 -26.02 25.63
C SER A 107 34.29 -26.29 25.70
N LEU A 108 34.74 -26.80 26.85
CA LEU A 108 36.11 -27.24 27.16
C LEU A 108 36.64 -28.28 26.18
#